data_AF-A0A2V8VKP1-F1
#
_entry.id   AF-A0A2V8VKP1-F1
#
_cell.length_a   1.000
_cell.length_b   1.000
_cell.length_c   1.000
_cell.angle_alpha   90.00
_cell.angle_beta   90.00
_cell.angle_gamma   90.00
#
_symmetry.space_group_name_H-M   'P 1'
#
loop_
_entity.id
_entity.type
_entity.pdbx_description
1 polymer ?
#
loop_
_entity_poly.entity_id
_entity_poly.type
_entity_poly.pdbx_seq_one_letter_code
_entity_poly.pdbx_strand_id
1 'polypeptide(L)'
;MQELARLVVEGDPVALARAISLVEAGTERGEAILAEIFSRTGRASVIGVTGPPGSGKSSLVNQLVARYRSRGRALGVVAVDPSSAFSGGAVLGDRIRMQQHTLDPAVFIRSMATRGRFGGLSRATRDAIDLMDAAGRDPILIETVGVGQDEVDVVRVADTVLVVLTPGQGDDIQAIKAGLLEIADLFVINKADHSGADRLASDLEGMMSLGEKRPWTPPIIQCVATEGKGISDLADAIERHGGFLREGDRLTGRRRLGLRARFLEILRDRLLERITAGDLGEADLDRHEADLLARRVDPYTAAREVLERLEPEGNQEDATRRNVQLDHLGVAVRRIEDRLALYRDILGLELAGIEEVHGEGVRVAMLPAGRTRIELVEPMGRSSSVGRFLEKRGEGIHHICFEVGDLATALERVTGAGLEVAGAEGRTGAEGSRVAFIHPRATGGVLIELRQSDTKAKRGRPATAGSRARSRDRRGSGTGTLP
;
A
#
# COMPACT_ATOMS: atom_id res chain seq x y z
N MET A 1 -4.09 21.44 -21.92
CA MET A 1 -3.47 20.85 -20.71
C MET A 1 -1.98 20.59 -20.93
N GLN A 2 -1.62 19.97 -22.06
CA GLN A 2 -0.24 19.74 -22.48
C GLN A 2 0.69 20.95 -22.38
N GLU A 3 0.22 22.16 -22.72
CA GLU A 3 1.06 23.36 -22.68
C GLU A 3 1.55 23.72 -21.28
N LEU A 4 0.70 23.66 -20.25
CA LEU A 4 1.11 24.01 -18.89
C LEU A 4 2.07 22.98 -18.31
N ALA A 5 1.83 21.68 -18.54
CA ALA A 5 2.74 20.61 -18.14
C ALA A 5 4.09 20.72 -18.86
N ARG A 6 4.08 21.05 -20.16
CA ARG A 6 5.31 21.30 -20.94
C ARG A 6 6.12 22.46 -20.36
N LEU A 7 5.47 23.60 -20.09
CA LEU A 7 6.13 24.77 -19.52
C LEU A 7 6.71 24.48 -18.11
N VAL A 8 6.01 23.67 -17.30
CA VAL A 8 6.55 23.21 -16.01
C VAL A 8 7.84 22.42 -16.23
N VAL A 9 7.86 21.46 -17.16
CA VAL A 9 9.06 20.65 -17.47
C VAL A 9 10.19 21.49 -18.07
N GLU A 10 9.86 22.55 -18.81
CA GLU A 10 10.81 23.54 -19.32
C GLU A 10 11.38 24.45 -18.22
N GLY A 11 10.87 24.35 -16.98
CA GLY A 11 11.36 25.08 -15.81
C GLY A 11 10.75 26.48 -15.65
N ASP A 12 9.67 26.80 -16.37
CA ASP A 12 9.03 28.12 -16.30
C ASP A 12 8.45 28.38 -14.89
N PRO A 13 8.90 29.44 -14.19
CA PRO A 13 8.52 29.68 -12.80
C PRO A 13 7.05 30.08 -12.64
N VAL A 14 6.45 30.74 -13.64
CA VAL A 14 5.05 31.17 -13.59
C VAL A 14 4.13 29.97 -13.79
N ALA A 15 4.46 29.10 -14.75
CA ALA A 15 3.80 27.83 -14.99
C ALA A 15 3.87 26.93 -13.76
N LEU A 16 5.04 26.81 -13.14
CA LEU A 16 5.24 26.06 -11.91
C LEU A 16 4.38 26.60 -10.77
N ALA A 17 4.40 27.91 -10.51
CA ALA A 17 3.55 28.53 -9.48
C ALA A 17 2.05 28.34 -9.73
N ARG A 18 1.63 28.38 -10.99
CA ARG A 18 0.24 28.14 -11.40
C ARG A 18 -0.16 26.68 -11.22
N ALA A 19 0.70 25.74 -11.63
CA ALA A 19 0.46 24.31 -11.45
C ALA A 19 0.37 23.94 -9.97
N ILE A 20 1.27 24.49 -9.14
CA ILE A 20 1.21 24.32 -7.68
C ILE A 20 -0.11 24.86 -7.12
N SER A 21 -0.56 26.04 -7.56
CA SER A 21 -1.85 26.58 -7.13
C SER A 21 -3.05 25.69 -7.53
N LEU A 22 -2.99 25.01 -8.68
CA LEU A 22 -4.05 24.10 -9.15
C LEU A 22 -4.12 22.80 -8.35
N VAL A 23 -2.96 22.22 -7.97
CA VAL A 23 -2.92 21.03 -7.11
C VAL A 23 -3.26 21.38 -5.67
N GLU A 24 -2.84 22.56 -5.22
CA GLU A 24 -3.29 23.13 -3.95
C GLU A 24 -4.82 23.27 -3.95
N ALA A 25 -5.46 23.73 -5.01
CA ALA A 25 -6.92 23.84 -5.05
C ALA A 25 -7.66 22.48 -5.21
N GLY A 26 -6.94 21.35 -5.33
CA GLY A 26 -7.55 20.02 -5.49
C GLY A 26 -8.29 19.83 -6.82
N THR A 27 -7.91 20.59 -7.85
CA THR A 27 -8.62 20.57 -9.14
C THR A 27 -8.24 19.35 -10.01
N GLU A 28 -9.19 18.82 -10.79
CA GLU A 28 -8.92 17.77 -11.80
C GLU A 28 -7.81 18.18 -12.77
N ARG A 29 -7.74 19.48 -13.11
CA ARG A 29 -6.69 20.03 -13.96
C ARG A 29 -5.30 19.91 -13.33
N GLY A 30 -5.18 20.11 -12.02
CA GLY A 30 -3.93 19.89 -11.30
C GLY A 30 -3.48 18.43 -11.36
N GLU A 31 -4.42 17.50 -11.20
CA GLU A 31 -4.14 16.07 -11.27
C GLU A 31 -3.72 15.60 -12.66
N ALA A 32 -4.37 16.12 -13.71
CA ALA A 32 -4.00 15.82 -15.08
C ALA A 32 -2.56 16.28 -15.39
N ILE A 33 -2.12 17.43 -14.85
CA ILE A 33 -0.74 17.89 -14.99
C ILE A 33 0.22 16.92 -14.28
N LEU A 34 -0.07 16.53 -13.04
CA LEU A 34 0.76 15.55 -12.31
C LEU A 34 0.89 14.23 -13.08
N ALA A 35 -0.21 13.73 -13.64
CA ALA A 35 -0.19 12.51 -14.45
C ALA A 35 0.70 12.65 -15.68
N GLU A 36 0.68 13.80 -16.36
CA GLU A 36 1.49 14.08 -17.54
C GLU A 36 2.99 14.17 -17.20
N ILE A 37 3.34 14.82 -16.08
CA ILE A 37 4.74 14.99 -15.66
C ILE A 37 5.32 13.78 -14.90
N PHE A 38 4.50 12.83 -14.47
CA PHE A 38 4.90 11.76 -13.54
C PHE A 38 6.16 10.97 -13.98
N SER A 39 6.32 10.71 -15.27
CA SER A 39 7.51 10.03 -15.82
C SER A 39 8.83 10.82 -15.68
N ARG A 40 8.74 12.11 -15.33
CA ARG A 40 9.87 13.03 -15.15
C ARG A 40 10.20 13.27 -13.67
N THR A 41 9.43 12.75 -12.72
CA THR A 41 9.64 12.94 -11.28
C THR A 41 10.46 11.81 -10.66
N GLY A 42 10.75 11.92 -9.36
CA GLY A 42 11.58 10.99 -8.61
C GLY A 42 13.07 11.13 -8.92
N ARG A 43 13.57 12.30 -9.31
CA ARG A 43 15.00 12.51 -9.65
C ARG A 43 15.71 13.39 -8.63
N ALA A 44 15.06 14.47 -8.20
CA ALA A 44 15.61 15.38 -7.20
C ALA A 44 15.90 14.69 -5.87
N SER A 45 16.92 15.18 -5.16
CA SER A 45 17.16 14.85 -3.76
C SER A 45 16.22 15.64 -2.88
N VAL A 46 15.37 14.95 -2.12
CA VAL A 46 14.40 15.59 -1.22
C VAL A 46 14.96 15.61 0.20
N ILE A 47 15.12 16.81 0.78
CA ILE A 47 15.72 17.02 2.10
C ILE A 47 14.69 17.64 3.02
N GLY A 48 14.34 16.93 4.09
CA GLY A 48 13.44 17.39 5.13
C GLY A 48 14.18 18.09 6.26
N VAL A 49 13.67 19.21 6.74
CA VAL A 49 14.22 19.98 7.86
C VAL A 49 13.12 20.12 8.92
N THR A 50 13.35 19.50 10.07
CA THR A 50 12.39 19.45 11.18
C THR A 50 13.06 19.76 12.51
N GLY A 51 12.27 20.02 13.54
CA GLY A 51 12.75 20.41 14.87
C GLY A 51 11.85 21.48 15.51
N PRO A 52 12.00 21.73 16.82
CA PRO A 52 11.10 22.57 17.59
C PRO A 52 11.01 24.01 17.05
N PRO A 53 9.96 24.77 17.41
CA PRO A 53 9.81 26.16 16.99
C PRO A 53 10.97 27.01 17.54
N GLY A 54 11.42 28.01 16.78
CA GLY A 54 12.51 28.89 17.23
C GLY A 54 13.92 28.27 17.21
N SER A 55 14.06 27.01 16.80
CA SER A 55 15.37 26.34 16.60
C SER A 55 16.21 26.94 15.47
N GLY A 56 15.61 27.78 14.61
CA GLY A 56 16.28 28.46 13.51
C GLY A 56 16.31 27.68 12.20
N LYS A 57 15.34 26.78 11.98
CA LYS A 57 15.17 26.00 10.74
C LYS A 57 15.18 26.89 9.49
N SER A 58 14.36 27.94 9.46
CA SER A 58 14.25 28.84 8.29
C SER A 58 15.57 29.56 8.00
N SER A 59 16.29 29.97 9.05
CA SER A 59 17.63 30.56 8.90
C SER A 59 18.63 29.55 8.33
N LEU A 60 18.60 28.29 8.79
CA LEU A 60 19.43 27.21 8.24
C LEU A 60 19.09 26.92 6.78
N VAL A 61 17.80 26.83 6.45
CA VAL A 61 17.31 26.60 5.08
C VAL A 61 17.79 27.73 4.16
N ASN A 62 17.68 29.00 4.57
CA ASN A 62 18.17 30.12 3.80
C ASN A 62 19.69 30.03 3.54
N GLN A 63 20.49 29.64 4.54
CA GLN A 63 21.94 29.45 4.37
C GLN A 63 22.26 28.25 3.46
N LEU A 64 21.51 27.16 3.56
CA LEU A 64 21.65 26.01 2.66
C LEU A 64 21.32 26.40 1.21
N VAL A 65 20.27 27.21 1.00
CA VAL A 65 19.94 27.76 -0.33
C VAL A 65 21.15 28.54 -0.87
N ALA A 66 21.68 29.49 -0.10
CA ALA A 66 22.85 30.27 -0.50
C ALA A 66 24.05 29.37 -0.84
N ARG A 67 24.30 28.33 -0.01
CA ARG A 67 25.40 27.37 -0.22
C ARG A 67 25.21 26.56 -1.50
N TYR A 68 24.04 26.00 -1.75
CA TYR A 68 23.75 25.25 -2.97
C TYR A 68 23.79 26.14 -4.22
N ARG A 69 23.31 27.38 -4.11
CA ARG A 69 23.43 28.38 -5.18
C ARG A 69 24.88 28.75 -5.48
N SER A 70 25.73 28.88 -4.47
CA SER A 70 27.18 29.09 -4.68
C SER A 70 27.85 27.95 -5.45
N ARG A 71 27.23 26.75 -5.47
CA ARG A 71 27.64 25.58 -6.25
C ARG A 71 26.93 25.47 -7.61
N GLY A 72 26.21 26.51 -8.04
CA GLY A 72 25.51 26.56 -9.33
C GLY A 72 24.21 25.75 -9.42
N ARG A 73 23.71 25.18 -8.31
CA ARG A 73 22.53 24.30 -8.30
C ARG A 73 21.23 25.07 -8.40
N ALA A 74 20.26 24.63 -9.20
CA ALA A 74 18.88 25.14 -9.13
C ALA A 74 18.10 24.31 -8.10
N LEU A 75 17.38 24.95 -7.17
CA LEU A 75 16.75 24.24 -6.06
C LEU A 75 15.33 24.74 -5.76
N GLY A 76 14.57 23.89 -5.08
CA GLY A 76 13.22 24.18 -4.61
C GLY A 76 13.17 24.25 -3.09
N VAL A 77 12.27 25.08 -2.54
CA VAL A 77 11.97 25.13 -1.11
C VAL A 77 10.46 25.08 -0.92
N VAL A 78 10.01 24.12 -0.12
CA VAL A 78 8.64 24.00 0.37
C VAL A 78 8.64 24.32 1.86
N ALA A 79 8.18 25.51 2.21
CA ALA A 79 7.98 25.89 3.61
C ALA A 79 6.57 25.49 4.02
N VAL A 80 6.44 24.58 4.99
CA VAL A 80 5.15 24.14 5.51
C VAL A 80 4.80 24.98 6.72
N ASP A 81 3.68 25.68 6.61
CA ASP A 81 3.13 26.60 7.60
C ASP A 81 1.86 26.00 8.25
N PRO A 82 1.57 26.34 9.51
CA PRO A 82 0.33 25.94 10.14
C PRO A 82 -0.83 26.59 9.40
N SER A 83 -2.00 25.93 9.44
CA SER A 83 -3.19 26.38 8.74
C SER A 83 -3.91 27.50 9.50
N SER A 84 -4.35 28.52 8.77
CA SER A 84 -5.21 29.57 9.31
C SER A 84 -6.57 28.99 9.64
N ALA A 85 -7.01 29.18 10.89
CA ALA A 85 -8.33 28.76 11.34
C ALA A 85 -9.47 29.45 10.57
N PHE A 86 -9.20 30.60 9.94
CA PHE A 86 -10.20 31.40 9.23
C PHE A 86 -10.18 31.18 7.71
N SER A 87 -9.01 31.03 7.10
CA SER A 87 -8.87 30.96 5.64
C SER A 87 -8.39 29.61 5.11
N GLY A 88 -7.94 28.69 5.98
CA GLY A 88 -7.34 27.41 5.59
C GLY A 88 -5.99 27.53 4.87
N GLY A 89 -5.50 28.76 4.63
CA GLY A 89 -4.19 29.05 4.02
C GLY A 89 -3.04 29.06 5.02
N ALA A 90 -1.82 29.27 4.54
CA ALA A 90 -0.62 29.36 5.37
C ALA A 90 -0.68 30.62 6.25
N VAL A 91 -0.53 30.47 7.57
CA VAL A 91 -0.64 31.59 8.53
C VAL A 91 0.55 32.54 8.45
N LEU A 92 1.76 31.98 8.39
CA LEU A 92 2.99 32.75 8.57
C LEU A 92 3.55 33.29 7.26
N GLY A 93 3.22 32.66 6.13
CA GLY A 93 3.54 33.18 4.80
C GLY A 93 5.02 33.52 4.71
N ASP A 94 5.87 32.57 5.13
CA ASP A 94 7.25 32.79 5.59
C ASP A 94 8.24 33.29 4.50
N ARG A 95 7.72 33.69 3.33
CA ARG A 95 8.40 34.45 2.26
C ARG A 95 9.14 35.69 2.78
N ILE A 96 8.71 36.27 3.92
CA ILE A 96 9.37 37.44 4.51
C ILE A 96 10.78 37.07 5.07
N ARG A 97 11.05 35.80 5.41
CA ARG A 97 12.34 35.37 5.98
C ARG A 97 13.39 34.93 4.95
N MET A 98 13.01 34.74 3.68
CA MET A 98 13.90 34.25 2.59
C MET A 98 14.04 35.25 1.42
N GLN A 99 14.06 36.54 1.71
CA GLN A 99 14.08 37.61 0.69
C GLN A 99 15.31 37.56 -0.23
N GLN A 100 16.47 37.10 0.26
CA GLN A 100 17.73 37.12 -0.47
C GLN A 100 17.71 36.33 -1.79
N HIS A 101 16.86 35.30 -1.89
CA HIS A 101 16.81 34.42 -3.06
C HIS A 101 15.46 34.46 -3.79
N THR A 102 14.54 35.34 -3.39
CA THR A 102 13.19 35.40 -3.98
C THR A 102 13.21 35.83 -5.46
N LEU A 103 14.22 36.60 -5.89
CA LEU A 103 14.39 37.05 -7.27
C LEU A 103 15.33 36.15 -8.10
N ASP A 104 15.91 35.10 -7.51
CA ASP A 104 16.81 34.19 -8.23
C ASP A 104 15.97 33.19 -9.03
N PRO A 105 16.00 33.19 -10.38
CA PRO A 105 15.19 32.28 -11.19
C PRO A 105 15.59 30.81 -11.01
N ALA A 106 16.78 30.52 -10.46
CA ALA A 106 17.22 29.17 -10.13
C ALA A 106 16.70 28.69 -8.76
N VAL A 107 16.08 29.55 -7.95
CA VAL A 107 15.47 29.19 -6.67
C VAL A 107 13.96 29.34 -6.76
N PHE A 108 13.22 28.29 -6.42
CA PHE A 108 11.76 28.35 -6.37
C PHE A 108 11.26 28.08 -4.96
N ILE A 109 10.59 29.06 -4.34
CA ILE A 109 10.11 28.98 -2.95
C ILE A 109 8.58 29.00 -2.91
N ARG A 110 7.98 28.03 -2.23
CA ARG A 110 6.55 27.96 -1.98
C ARG A 110 6.26 27.73 -0.50
N SER A 111 5.42 28.59 0.08
CA SER A 111 4.79 28.34 1.39
C SER A 111 3.50 27.55 1.20
N MET A 112 3.27 26.54 2.02
CA MET A 112 2.12 25.62 1.93
C MET A 112 1.47 25.42 3.30
N ALA A 113 0.16 25.30 3.34
CA ALA A 113 -0.58 25.06 4.59
C ALA A 113 -0.78 23.57 4.86
N THR A 114 -0.84 23.17 6.14
CA THR A 114 -1.15 21.79 6.57
C THR A 114 -2.62 21.34 6.28
N ARG A 115 -3.51 22.30 6.03
CA ARG A 115 -4.97 22.20 5.80
C ARG A 115 -5.78 21.35 6.76
N GLY A 116 -5.48 21.41 8.05
CA GLY A 116 -6.29 20.75 9.09
C GLY A 116 -6.33 19.22 9.02
N ARG A 117 -5.45 18.60 8.23
CA ARG A 117 -5.28 17.14 8.23
C ARG A 117 -4.40 16.72 9.40
N PHE A 118 -4.75 15.61 10.04
CA PHE A 118 -3.90 14.95 11.04
C PHE A 118 -2.67 14.37 10.32
N GLY A 119 -1.57 15.11 10.37
CA GLY A 119 -0.29 14.77 9.76
C GLY A 119 0.26 15.93 8.93
N GLY A 120 1.43 16.44 9.31
CA GLY A 120 1.93 17.77 8.97
C GLY A 120 2.25 18.05 7.51
N LEU A 121 2.29 17.03 6.64
CA LEU A 121 2.50 17.23 5.21
C LEU A 121 1.23 16.91 4.43
N SER A 122 0.67 17.93 3.77
CA SER A 122 -0.50 17.76 2.92
C SER A 122 -0.19 16.97 1.64
N ARG A 123 -1.19 16.33 1.03
CA ARG A 123 -1.11 15.78 -0.33
C ARG A 123 -0.51 16.80 -1.31
N ALA A 124 -0.97 18.05 -1.23
CA ALA A 124 -0.52 19.13 -2.09
C ALA A 124 1.00 19.41 -1.92
N THR A 125 1.57 19.21 -0.73
CA THR A 125 3.02 19.33 -0.50
C THR A 125 3.79 18.32 -1.33
N ARG A 126 3.35 17.05 -1.36
CA ARG A 126 3.98 16.01 -2.19
C ARG A 126 3.83 16.32 -3.68
N ASP A 127 2.65 16.78 -4.08
CA ASP A 127 2.37 17.17 -5.47
C ASP A 127 3.23 18.37 -5.90
N ALA A 128 3.50 19.33 -5.01
CA ALA A 128 4.39 20.45 -5.27
C ALA A 128 5.85 20.01 -5.43
N ILE A 129 6.30 19.03 -4.65
CA ILE A 129 7.65 18.44 -4.79
C ILE A 129 7.81 17.77 -6.16
N ASP A 130 6.82 17.00 -6.59
CA ASP A 130 6.82 16.39 -7.93
C ASP A 130 6.90 17.44 -9.05
N LEU A 131 6.14 18.54 -8.91
CA LEU A 131 6.17 19.65 -9.86
C LEU A 131 7.53 20.36 -9.87
N MET A 132 8.15 20.59 -8.71
CA MET A 132 9.49 21.19 -8.60
C MET A 132 10.58 20.27 -9.21
N ASP A 133 10.50 18.97 -8.96
CA ASP A 133 11.42 17.98 -9.51
C ASP A 133 11.33 17.92 -11.03
N ALA A 134 10.10 17.82 -11.57
CA ALA A 134 9.87 17.87 -13.01
C ALA A 134 10.34 19.18 -13.65
N ALA A 135 10.31 20.29 -12.91
CA ALA A 135 10.83 21.60 -13.33
C ALA A 135 12.35 21.76 -13.15
N GLY A 136 13.07 20.67 -12.84
CA GLY A 136 14.54 20.65 -12.78
C GLY A 136 15.13 21.25 -11.50
N ARG A 137 14.37 21.30 -10.39
CA ARG A 137 14.86 21.77 -9.09
C ARG A 137 15.45 20.60 -8.31
N ASP A 138 16.77 20.64 -8.06
CA ASP A 138 17.50 19.62 -7.33
C ASP A 138 18.70 20.24 -6.57
N PRO A 139 18.68 20.28 -5.22
CA PRO A 139 17.75 19.58 -4.33
C PRO A 139 16.40 20.29 -4.13
N ILE A 140 15.49 19.62 -3.42
CA ILE A 140 14.24 20.20 -2.89
C ILE A 140 14.28 20.14 -1.37
N LEU A 141 14.24 21.31 -0.71
CA LEU A 141 14.21 21.45 0.74
C LEU A 141 12.77 21.54 1.23
N ILE A 142 12.42 20.80 2.28
CA ILE A 142 11.10 20.86 2.94
C ILE A 142 11.32 21.31 4.38
N GLU A 143 10.79 22.47 4.75
CA GLU A 143 10.79 22.93 6.13
C GLU A 143 9.44 22.65 6.79
N THR A 144 9.44 22.04 7.97
CA THR A 144 8.22 21.83 8.78
C THR A 144 7.99 22.98 9.76
N VAL A 145 6.76 23.14 10.26
CA VAL A 145 6.42 24.17 11.27
C VAL A 145 7.16 23.95 12.58
N GLY A 146 7.39 22.69 12.97
CA GLY A 146 8.01 22.30 14.23
C GLY A 146 7.07 22.27 15.43
N VAL A 147 5.77 22.05 15.24
CA VAL A 147 4.81 21.87 16.35
C VAL A 147 3.99 20.60 16.10
N GLY A 148 3.90 19.71 17.09
CA GLY A 148 3.02 18.52 17.02
C GLY A 148 3.65 17.28 16.40
N GLN A 149 2.82 16.38 15.85
CA GLN A 149 3.25 15.13 15.20
C GLN A 149 3.76 15.32 13.77
N ASP A 150 3.65 16.54 13.25
CA ASP A 150 4.08 16.98 11.92
C ASP A 150 5.58 16.72 11.67
N GLU A 151 6.37 16.62 12.74
CA GLU A 151 7.81 16.42 12.68
C GLU A 151 8.21 15.05 12.12
N VAL A 152 7.33 14.04 12.20
CA VAL A 152 7.60 12.66 11.75
C VAL A 152 7.14 12.43 10.31
N ASP A 153 6.17 13.20 9.79
CA ASP A 153 5.64 12.97 8.45
C ASP A 153 6.61 13.31 7.33
N VAL A 154 7.58 14.17 7.61
CA VAL A 154 8.66 14.51 6.68
C VAL A 154 9.43 13.28 6.20
N VAL A 155 9.51 12.24 7.03
CA VAL A 155 10.18 10.96 6.73
C VAL A 155 9.55 10.22 5.56
N ARG A 156 8.23 10.40 5.35
CA ARG A 156 7.50 9.72 4.27
C ARG A 156 7.82 10.31 2.90
N VAL A 157 8.45 11.47 2.86
CA VAL A 157 8.66 12.27 1.64
C VAL A 157 10.14 12.56 1.40
N ALA A 158 10.91 12.81 2.45
CA ALA A 158 12.32 13.14 2.35
C ALA A 158 13.21 11.90 2.20
N ASP A 159 14.21 12.03 1.33
CA ASP A 159 15.33 11.10 1.24
C ASP A 159 16.27 11.28 2.43
N THR A 160 16.54 12.53 2.82
CA THR A 160 17.39 12.89 3.97
C THR A 160 16.64 13.79 4.95
N VAL A 161 16.61 13.44 6.24
CA VAL A 161 15.93 14.20 7.29
C VAL A 161 16.96 14.82 8.24
N LEU A 162 16.89 16.15 8.36
CA LEU A 162 17.66 16.97 9.29
C LEU A 162 16.80 17.27 10.52
N VAL A 163 17.25 16.86 11.70
CA VAL A 163 16.64 17.23 12.98
C VAL A 163 17.44 18.37 13.60
N VAL A 164 16.85 19.56 13.64
CA VAL A 164 17.46 20.78 14.15
C VAL A 164 17.11 20.97 15.62
N LEU A 165 18.13 21.10 16.46
CA LEU A 165 18.03 21.31 17.90
C LEU A 165 18.81 22.58 18.29
N THR A 166 18.55 23.12 19.47
CA THR A 166 19.28 24.28 20.01
C THR A 166 19.65 24.06 21.47
N PRO A 167 20.82 24.53 21.94
CA PRO A 167 21.21 24.39 23.34
C PRO A 167 20.32 25.20 24.29
N GLY A 168 20.07 24.66 25.48
CA GLY A 168 19.53 25.42 26.60
C GLY A 168 18.03 25.71 26.52
N GLN A 169 17.29 25.04 25.64
CA GLN A 169 15.84 25.16 25.54
C GLN A 169 15.10 24.28 26.56
N GLY A 170 15.66 24.02 27.76
CA GLY A 170 14.96 23.54 28.97
C GLY A 170 14.26 22.17 28.91
N ASP A 171 14.09 21.65 27.70
CA ASP A 171 13.32 20.49 27.26
C ASP A 171 14.16 19.70 26.23
N ASP A 172 15.47 20.00 26.13
CA ASP A 172 16.37 19.54 25.06
C ASP A 172 16.39 18.01 24.91
N ILE A 173 16.10 17.28 25.99
CA ILE A 173 16.01 15.81 26.06
C ILE A 173 14.57 15.29 25.90
N GLN A 174 13.54 16.04 26.31
CA GLN A 174 12.13 15.64 26.11
C GLN A 174 11.61 15.97 24.71
N ALA A 175 12.13 17.03 24.08
CA ALA A 175 11.87 17.41 22.69
C ALA A 175 12.36 16.31 21.74
N ILE A 176 13.47 15.66 22.10
CA ILE A 176 13.94 14.41 21.52
C ILE A 176 13.01 13.28 22.01
N LYS A 177 11.74 13.31 21.58
CA LYS A 177 10.85 12.14 21.68
C LYS A 177 11.56 10.96 21.01
N ALA A 178 11.34 9.73 21.50
CA ALA A 178 11.87 8.51 20.85
C ALA A 178 11.72 8.55 19.31
N GLY A 179 10.60 9.09 18.82
CA GLY A 179 10.34 9.27 17.39
C GLY A 179 11.30 10.19 16.63
N LEU A 180 11.90 11.25 17.22
CA LEU A 180 12.83 12.12 16.50
C LEU A 180 14.22 11.49 16.30
N LEU A 181 14.69 10.70 17.29
CA LEU A 181 15.95 9.94 17.16
C LEU A 181 15.86 8.85 16.09
N GLU A 182 14.66 8.29 15.93
CA GLU A 182 14.39 7.24 14.97
C GLU A 182 14.47 7.73 13.52
N ILE A 183 14.15 8.99 13.29
CA ILE A 183 13.97 9.52 11.94
C ILE A 183 15.15 10.35 11.43
N ALA A 184 16.03 10.80 12.31
CA ALA A 184 17.14 11.64 11.94
C ALA A 184 18.14 10.88 11.07
N ASP A 185 18.44 11.43 9.89
CA ASP A 185 19.61 11.02 9.11
C ASP A 185 20.82 11.90 9.48
N LEU A 186 20.57 13.14 9.90
CA LEU A 186 21.54 14.05 10.48
C LEU A 186 20.92 14.84 11.64
N PHE A 187 21.72 15.11 12.67
CA PHE A 187 21.37 16.08 13.71
C PHE A 187 22.09 17.39 13.47
N VAL A 188 21.38 18.51 13.67
CA VAL A 188 21.95 19.85 13.56
C VAL A 188 21.74 20.57 14.87
N ILE A 189 22.81 20.88 15.59
CA ILE A 189 22.77 21.75 16.77
C ILE A 189 23.00 23.18 16.29
N ASN A 190 21.92 23.92 16.10
CA ASN A 190 21.97 25.32 15.71
C ASN A 190 22.14 26.23 16.93
N LYS A 191 22.55 27.48 16.71
CA LYS A 191 22.92 28.42 17.78
C LYS A 191 24.05 27.85 18.65
N ALA A 192 25.01 27.18 18.02
CA ALA A 192 26.13 26.53 18.71
C ALA A 192 27.08 27.51 19.40
N ASP A 193 26.92 28.81 19.16
CA ASP A 193 27.54 29.91 19.91
C ASP A 193 26.98 30.06 21.34
N HIS A 194 25.84 29.45 21.66
CA HIS A 194 25.26 29.43 23.00
C HIS A 194 25.90 28.36 23.89
N SER A 195 26.01 28.65 25.19
CA SER A 195 26.51 27.70 26.19
C SER A 195 25.67 26.41 26.21
N GLY A 196 26.33 25.26 26.25
CA GLY A 196 25.68 23.95 26.32
C GLY A 196 25.62 23.18 25.00
N ALA A 197 26.10 23.75 23.89
CA ALA A 197 26.14 23.06 22.59
C ALA A 197 26.94 21.75 22.62
N ASP A 198 28.11 21.74 23.26
CA ASP A 198 28.95 20.54 23.37
C ASP A 198 28.34 19.48 24.29
N ARG A 199 27.62 19.92 25.32
CA ARG A 199 26.88 19.03 26.21
C ARG A 199 25.73 18.35 25.46
N LEU A 200 24.95 19.11 24.70
CA LEU A 200 23.86 18.56 23.88
C LEU A 200 24.39 17.58 22.82
N ALA A 201 25.54 17.87 22.21
CA ALA A 201 26.20 16.94 21.30
C ALA A 201 26.56 15.62 21.99
N SER A 202 27.21 15.71 23.16
CA SER A 202 27.60 14.54 23.96
C SER A 202 26.38 13.71 24.40
N ASP A 203 25.30 14.37 24.80
CA ASP A 203 24.06 13.73 25.23
C ASP A 203 23.40 12.99 24.05
N LEU A 204 23.38 13.59 22.85
CA LEU A 204 22.89 12.95 21.61
C LEU A 204 23.72 11.73 21.23
N GLU A 205 25.05 11.83 21.28
CA GLU A 205 25.94 10.69 21.02
C GLU A 205 25.67 9.54 22.00
N GLY A 206 25.50 9.86 23.29
CA GLY A 206 25.12 8.91 24.33
C GLY A 206 23.81 8.19 24.01
N MET A 207 22.75 8.94 23.66
CA MET A 207 21.45 8.35 23.30
C MET A 207 21.52 7.46 22.06
N MET A 208 22.24 7.89 21.03
CA MET A 208 22.42 7.11 19.80
C MET A 208 23.20 5.82 20.04
N SER A 209 24.16 5.82 20.98
CA SER A 209 24.94 4.63 21.33
C SER A 209 24.11 3.53 22.04
N LEU A 210 23.01 3.92 22.68
CA LEU A 210 22.08 3.01 23.36
C LEU A 210 21.04 2.38 22.41
N GLY A 211 20.87 2.95 21.21
CA GLY A 211 19.94 2.45 20.20
C GLY A 211 20.48 1.27 19.39
N GLU A 212 19.63 0.70 18.52
CA GLU A 212 20.06 -0.33 17.59
C GLU A 212 21.11 0.20 16.59
N LYS A 213 22.12 -0.62 16.30
CA LYS A 213 23.13 -0.28 15.28
C LYS A 213 22.48 -0.18 13.90
N ARG A 214 22.54 1.01 13.32
CA ARG A 214 22.09 1.29 11.96
C ARG A 214 23.26 1.21 10.96
N PRO A 215 23.01 0.90 9.69
CA PRO A 215 24.03 0.98 8.64
C PRO A 215 24.58 2.40 8.41
N TRP A 216 23.78 3.42 8.75
CA TRP A 216 24.16 4.82 8.76
C TRP A 216 24.09 5.35 10.19
N THR A 217 25.18 5.94 10.67
CA THR A 217 25.21 6.65 11.96
C THR A 217 25.02 8.13 11.69
N PRO A 218 23.90 8.74 12.11
CA PRO A 218 23.63 10.16 11.90
C PRO A 218 24.76 11.05 12.45
N PRO A 219 25.43 11.88 11.63
CA PRO A 219 26.38 12.83 12.15
C PRO A 219 25.66 13.97 12.90
N ILE A 220 26.31 14.51 13.93
CA ILE A 220 25.88 15.71 14.64
C ILE A 220 26.72 16.88 14.13
N ILE A 221 26.06 17.88 13.54
CA ILE A 221 26.72 19.07 12.98
C ILE A 221 26.32 20.29 13.80
N GLN A 222 27.30 21.04 14.30
CA GLN A 222 27.08 22.29 15.01
C GLN A 222 27.09 23.47 14.02
N CYS A 223 26.08 24.34 14.13
CA CYS A 223 25.87 25.46 13.22
C CYS A 223 25.57 26.77 13.96
N VAL A 224 25.95 27.90 13.36
CA VAL A 224 25.46 29.23 13.71
C VAL A 224 24.86 29.84 12.44
N ALA A 225 23.58 29.58 12.20
CA ALA A 225 22.92 29.93 10.94
C ALA A 225 22.97 31.43 10.60
N THR A 226 22.95 32.30 11.60
CA THR A 226 23.06 33.76 11.43
C THR A 226 24.43 34.20 10.91
N GLU A 227 25.47 33.42 11.19
CA GLU A 227 26.86 33.72 10.78
C GLU A 227 27.35 32.85 9.62
N GLY A 228 26.54 31.87 9.17
CA GLY A 228 26.91 30.92 8.13
C GLY A 228 27.94 29.85 8.57
N LYS A 229 28.30 29.78 9.86
CA LYS A 229 29.24 28.79 10.40
C LYS A 229 28.62 27.38 10.42
N GLY A 230 29.40 26.37 10.05
CA GLY A 230 28.97 24.97 9.99
C GLY A 230 28.12 24.59 8.76
N ILE A 231 27.68 25.57 7.96
CA ILE A 231 26.78 25.33 6.82
C ILE A 231 27.47 24.53 5.70
N SER A 232 28.76 24.73 5.47
CA SER A 232 29.50 23.91 4.50
C SER A 232 29.54 22.45 4.93
N ASP A 233 29.87 22.19 6.20
CA ASP A 233 29.99 20.83 6.74
C ASP A 233 28.62 20.13 6.75
N LEU A 234 27.55 20.88 7.04
CA LEU A 234 26.18 20.40 6.94
C LEU A 234 25.83 20.00 5.50
N ALA A 235 26.10 20.87 4.52
CA ALA A 235 25.86 20.56 3.11
C ALA A 235 26.65 19.33 2.65
N ASP A 236 27.90 19.19 3.08
CA ASP A 236 28.73 18.04 2.74
C ASP A 236 28.23 16.76 3.42
N ALA A 237 27.71 16.85 4.65
CA ALA A 237 27.09 15.73 5.34
C ALA A 237 25.80 15.25 4.64
N ILE A 238 24.99 16.18 4.14
CA ILE A 238 23.79 15.87 3.33
C ILE A 238 24.20 15.10 2.07
N GLU A 239 25.20 15.58 1.34
CA GLU A 239 25.67 14.89 0.13
C GLU A 239 26.23 13.50 0.42
N ARG A 240 26.95 13.32 1.54
CA ARG A 240 27.43 12.00 1.98
C ARG A 240 26.28 11.04 2.24
N HIS A 241 25.24 11.47 2.95
CA HIS A 241 24.05 10.65 3.19
C HIS A 241 23.33 10.32 1.87
N GLY A 242 23.18 11.29 0.97
CA GLY A 242 22.65 11.08 -0.37
C GLY A 242 23.47 10.07 -1.18
N GLY A 243 24.80 10.08 -1.06
CA GLY A 243 25.69 9.07 -1.62
C GLY A 243 25.42 7.67 -1.04
N PHE A 244 25.37 7.57 0.29
CA PHE A 244 25.04 6.33 1.01
C PHE A 244 23.69 5.74 0.58
N LEU A 245 22.66 6.55 0.33
CA LEU A 245 21.36 6.08 -0.14
C LEU A 245 21.38 5.57 -1.59
N ARG A 246 22.20 6.18 -2.45
CA ARG A 246 22.32 5.77 -3.87
C ARG A 246 23.07 4.45 -4.04
N GLU A 247 23.83 4.02 -3.03
CA GLU A 247 24.44 2.71 -3.01
C GLU A 247 23.40 1.60 -2.79
N GLY A 248 23.32 0.67 -3.75
CA GLY A 248 22.38 -0.44 -3.70
C GLY A 248 20.92 0.00 -3.82
N ASP A 249 20.01 -0.74 -3.18
CA ASP A 249 18.55 -0.49 -3.27
C ASP A 249 18.01 0.41 -2.15
N ARG A 250 18.86 1.12 -1.38
CA ARG A 250 18.45 1.86 -0.18
C ARG A 250 17.50 3.02 -0.51
N LEU A 251 17.86 3.86 -1.49
CA LEU A 251 17.01 4.97 -1.96
C LEU A 251 15.67 4.46 -2.52
N THR A 252 15.73 3.43 -3.36
CA THR A 252 14.53 2.80 -3.94
C THR A 252 13.62 2.23 -2.86
N GLY A 253 14.18 1.56 -1.86
CA GLY A 253 13.45 1.01 -0.72
C GLY A 253 12.74 2.11 0.08
N ARG A 254 13.44 3.20 0.41
CA ARG A 254 12.88 4.36 1.13
C ARG A 254 11.73 5.00 0.35
N ARG A 255 11.94 5.28 -0.95
CA ARG A 255 10.92 5.88 -1.82
C ARG A 255 9.72 4.96 -2.06
N ARG A 256 9.92 3.65 -2.14
CA ARG A 256 8.82 2.67 -2.28
C ARG A 256 7.83 2.74 -1.12
N LEU A 257 8.33 2.90 0.11
CA LEU A 257 7.47 3.03 1.30
C LEU A 257 6.63 4.31 1.23
N GLY A 258 7.25 5.44 0.86
CA GLY A 258 6.56 6.73 0.65
C GLY A 258 5.50 6.67 -0.44
N LEU A 259 5.84 6.10 -1.61
CA LEU A 259 4.90 5.93 -2.72
C LEU A 259 3.71 5.05 -2.36
N ARG A 260 3.93 3.94 -1.65
CA ARG A 260 2.84 3.07 -1.19
C ARG A 260 1.91 3.81 -0.23
N ALA A 261 2.46 4.55 0.73
CA ALA A 261 1.67 5.34 1.67
C ALA A 261 0.83 6.39 0.94
N ARG A 262 1.42 7.11 -0.02
CA ARG A 262 0.73 8.10 -0.86
C ARG A 262 -0.39 7.49 -1.69
N PHE A 263 -0.15 6.34 -2.33
CA PHE A 263 -1.18 5.66 -3.12
C PHE A 263 -2.39 5.26 -2.27
N LEU A 264 -2.15 4.67 -1.10
CA LEU A 264 -3.23 4.28 -0.18
C LEU A 264 -3.99 5.49 0.37
N GLU A 265 -3.29 6.60 0.64
CA GLU A 265 -3.90 7.86 1.04
C GLU A 265 -4.84 8.40 -0.03
N ILE A 266 -4.37 8.49 -1.29
CA ILE A 266 -5.20 8.95 -2.43
C ILE A 266 -6.39 8.01 -2.63
N LEU A 267 -6.18 6.69 -2.59
CA LEU A 267 -7.26 5.71 -2.74
C LEU A 267 -8.33 5.88 -1.66
N ARG A 268 -7.92 6.02 -0.39
CA ARG A 268 -8.83 6.26 0.73
C ARG A 268 -9.64 7.53 0.54
N ASP A 269 -9.00 8.63 0.15
CA ASP A 269 -9.67 9.91 -0.08
C ASP A 269 -10.70 9.79 -1.20
N ARG A 270 -10.35 9.14 -2.32
CA ARG A 270 -11.28 8.93 -3.45
C ARG A 270 -12.46 8.04 -3.11
N LEU A 271 -12.24 6.99 -2.32
CA LEU A 271 -13.32 6.14 -1.84
C LEU A 271 -14.26 6.94 -0.95
N LEU A 272 -13.72 7.73 -0.01
CA LEU A 272 -14.53 8.55 0.88
C LEU A 272 -15.32 9.62 0.12
N GLU A 273 -14.69 10.32 -0.85
CA GLU A 273 -15.37 11.28 -1.74
C GLU A 273 -16.54 10.63 -2.49
N ARG A 274 -16.33 9.44 -3.06
CA ARG A 274 -17.38 8.71 -3.77
C ARG A 274 -18.53 8.33 -2.84
N ILE A 275 -18.21 7.88 -1.63
CA ILE A 275 -19.19 7.51 -0.62
C ILE A 275 -20.07 8.71 -0.25
N THR A 276 -19.46 9.86 0.06
CA THR A 276 -20.20 11.06 0.49
C THR A 276 -20.90 11.79 -0.65
N ALA A 277 -20.46 11.62 -1.90
CA ALA A 277 -21.08 12.27 -3.07
C ALA A 277 -22.23 11.45 -3.68
N GLY A 278 -22.32 10.16 -3.37
CA GLY A 278 -23.31 9.24 -3.95
C GLY A 278 -24.21 8.57 -2.91
N ASP A 279 -23.62 7.64 -2.14
CA ASP A 279 -24.37 6.61 -1.39
C ASP A 279 -24.62 6.97 0.09
N LEU A 280 -23.91 7.98 0.61
CA LEU A 280 -24.11 8.59 1.93
C LEU A 280 -24.44 10.08 1.74
N GLY A 281 -25.72 10.36 1.47
CA GLY A 281 -26.21 11.74 1.47
C GLY A 281 -26.21 12.35 2.87
N GLU A 282 -26.43 13.66 2.94
CA GLU A 282 -26.48 14.42 4.21
C GLU A 282 -27.51 13.83 5.20
N ALA A 283 -28.68 13.41 4.70
CA ALA A 283 -29.71 12.76 5.51
C ALA A 283 -29.29 11.38 6.08
N ASP A 284 -28.46 10.62 5.37
CA ASP A 284 -27.96 9.34 5.88
C ASP A 284 -26.90 9.56 6.96
N LEU A 285 -26.04 10.57 6.78
CA LEU A 285 -25.07 11.00 7.80
C LEU A 285 -25.78 11.46 9.07
N ASP A 286 -26.81 12.31 8.95
CA ASP A 286 -27.61 12.77 10.09
C ASP A 286 -28.25 11.61 10.86
N ARG A 287 -28.76 10.60 10.13
CA ARG A 287 -29.35 9.41 10.75
C ARG A 287 -28.30 8.61 11.52
N HIS A 288 -27.14 8.34 10.90
CA HIS A 288 -26.07 7.61 11.57
C HIS A 288 -25.51 8.39 12.77
N GLU A 289 -25.40 9.71 12.68
CA GLU A 289 -25.00 10.57 13.80
C GLU A 289 -25.98 10.46 14.97
N ALA A 290 -27.29 10.55 14.70
CA ALA A 290 -28.32 10.41 15.73
C ALA A 290 -28.29 9.01 16.39
N ASP A 291 -28.09 7.95 15.61
CA ASP A 291 -28.00 6.58 16.13
C ASP A 291 -26.73 6.34 16.97
N LEU A 292 -25.59 6.92 16.58
CA LEU A 292 -24.34 6.87 17.34
C LEU A 292 -24.44 7.66 18.65
N LEU A 293 -25.00 8.86 18.61
CA LEU A 293 -25.23 9.70 19.80
C LEU A 293 -26.17 9.01 20.80
N ALA A 294 -27.23 8.39 20.30
CA ALA A 294 -28.17 7.61 21.09
C ALA A 294 -27.61 6.25 21.55
N ARG A 295 -26.40 5.87 21.10
CA ARG A 295 -25.77 4.56 21.31
C ARG A 295 -26.65 3.37 20.88
N ARG A 296 -27.47 3.56 19.82
CA ARG A 296 -28.27 2.49 19.21
C ARG A 296 -27.43 1.56 18.35
N VAL A 297 -26.35 2.09 17.78
CA VAL A 297 -25.36 1.37 16.99
C VAL A 297 -23.96 1.84 17.43
N ASP A 298 -22.96 0.97 17.32
CA ASP A 298 -21.56 1.35 17.53
C ASP A 298 -20.91 1.83 16.22
N PRO A 299 -19.81 2.60 16.27
CA PRO A 299 -19.14 3.12 15.07
C PRO A 299 -18.71 2.06 14.06
N TYR A 300 -18.33 0.85 14.51
CA TYR A 300 -17.88 -0.21 13.60
C TYR A 300 -19.05 -0.83 12.85
N THR A 301 -20.17 -1.07 13.54
CA THR A 301 -21.39 -1.57 12.91
C THR A 301 -21.96 -0.55 11.93
N ALA A 302 -22.06 0.73 12.30
CA ALA A 302 -22.53 1.79 11.39
C ALA A 302 -21.65 1.90 10.14
N ALA A 303 -20.33 1.88 10.28
CA ALA A 303 -19.41 1.91 9.14
C ALA A 303 -19.56 0.67 8.24
N ARG A 304 -19.78 -0.52 8.82
CA ARG A 304 -20.01 -1.75 8.05
C ARG A 304 -21.31 -1.67 7.24
N GLU A 305 -22.39 -1.19 7.83
CA GLU A 305 -23.68 -0.99 7.13
C GLU A 305 -23.54 -0.05 5.93
N VAL A 306 -22.75 1.02 6.08
CA VAL A 306 -22.42 1.93 4.99
C VAL A 306 -21.64 1.19 3.89
N LEU A 307 -20.59 0.45 4.24
CA LEU A 307 -19.76 -0.26 3.28
C LEU A 307 -20.53 -1.36 2.52
N GLU A 308 -21.44 -2.06 3.19
CA GLU A 308 -22.29 -3.09 2.58
C GLU A 308 -23.22 -2.51 1.49
N ARG A 309 -23.60 -1.24 1.60
CA ARG A 309 -24.40 -0.55 0.56
C ARG A 309 -23.59 -0.14 -0.68
N LEU A 310 -22.27 -0.01 -0.55
CA LEU A 310 -21.36 0.36 -1.66
C LEU A 310 -20.99 -0.83 -2.54
N GLU A 311 -21.25 -2.05 -2.07
CA GLU A 311 -21.14 -3.22 -2.93
C GLU A 311 -22.19 -3.07 -4.04
N PRO A 312 -21.79 -3.12 -5.34
CA PRO A 312 -22.68 -2.78 -6.44
C PRO A 312 -24.01 -3.51 -6.33
N GLU A 313 -25.10 -2.75 -6.53
CA GLU A 313 -26.49 -3.21 -6.54
C GLU A 313 -26.68 -4.37 -7.51
N GLY A 314 -26.47 -5.58 -7.01
CA GLY A 314 -27.16 -6.76 -7.49
C GLY A 314 -28.30 -7.05 -6.53
N ASN A 315 -29.42 -6.35 -6.70
CA ASN A 315 -30.75 -6.72 -6.22
C ASN A 315 -30.85 -7.23 -4.76
N GLN A 316 -31.37 -6.39 -3.86
CA GLN A 316 -31.60 -6.70 -2.44
C GLN A 316 -32.58 -7.86 -2.16
N GLU A 317 -33.16 -8.50 -3.18
CA GLU A 317 -33.94 -9.73 -3.05
C GLU A 317 -33.08 -11.02 -3.01
N ASP A 318 -31.77 -10.94 -3.30
CA ASP A 318 -30.95 -12.11 -3.66
C ASP A 318 -29.93 -12.57 -2.59
N ALA A 319 -29.97 -12.02 -1.37
CA ALA A 319 -29.00 -12.31 -0.31
C ALA A 319 -28.95 -13.82 0.08
N THR A 320 -30.05 -14.56 -0.09
CA THR A 320 -30.11 -16.02 0.10
C THR A 320 -29.69 -16.83 -1.14
N ARG A 321 -29.52 -16.21 -2.31
CA ARG A 321 -28.99 -16.85 -3.54
C ARG A 321 -27.47 -16.64 -3.71
N ARG A 322 -26.89 -15.60 -3.11
CA ARG A 322 -25.46 -15.23 -3.25
C ARG A 322 -24.41 -16.15 -2.59
N ASN A 323 -24.81 -17.22 -1.91
CA ASN A 323 -23.86 -18.22 -1.37
C ASN A 323 -23.56 -19.37 -2.35
N VAL A 324 -23.93 -19.24 -3.63
CA VAL A 324 -23.65 -20.25 -4.65
C VAL A 324 -22.47 -19.80 -5.52
N GLN A 325 -21.35 -20.51 -5.48
CA GLN A 325 -20.17 -20.22 -6.31
C GLN A 325 -19.80 -21.42 -7.18
N LEU A 326 -19.28 -21.19 -8.39
CA LEU A 326 -18.76 -22.27 -9.21
C LEU A 326 -17.46 -22.80 -8.59
N ASP A 327 -17.48 -24.02 -8.07
CA ASP A 327 -16.34 -24.65 -7.39
C ASP A 327 -15.41 -25.31 -8.42
N HIS A 328 -15.93 -26.30 -9.16
CA HIS A 328 -15.14 -27.03 -10.14
C HIS A 328 -15.92 -27.54 -11.35
N LEU A 329 -15.17 -27.84 -12.41
CA LEU A 329 -15.65 -28.54 -13.60
C LEU A 329 -15.06 -29.95 -13.62
N GLY A 330 -15.91 -30.96 -13.47
CA GLY A 330 -15.49 -32.35 -13.55
C GLY A 330 -15.47 -32.86 -14.99
N VAL A 331 -14.31 -33.33 -15.44
CA VAL A 331 -14.08 -33.89 -16.77
C VAL A 331 -13.79 -35.38 -16.63
N ALA A 332 -14.70 -36.23 -17.13
CA ALA A 332 -14.50 -37.67 -17.13
C ALA A 332 -13.41 -38.07 -18.12
N VAL A 333 -12.43 -38.83 -17.64
CA VAL A 333 -11.30 -39.34 -18.43
C VAL A 333 -11.13 -40.84 -18.20
N ARG A 334 -10.63 -41.57 -19.19
CA ARG A 334 -10.35 -43.01 -19.05
C ARG A 334 -9.15 -43.26 -18.16
N ARG A 335 -8.14 -42.38 -18.26
CA ARG A 335 -6.94 -42.34 -17.45
C ARG A 335 -6.52 -40.89 -17.25
N ILE A 336 -6.32 -40.47 -16.01
CA ILE A 336 -5.81 -39.15 -15.63
C ILE A 336 -4.46 -38.92 -16.29
N GLU A 337 -3.57 -39.92 -16.24
CA GLU A 337 -2.20 -39.76 -16.72
C GLU A 337 -2.14 -39.41 -18.23
N ASP A 338 -3.07 -39.95 -19.03
CA ASP A 338 -3.14 -39.72 -20.48
C ASP A 338 -3.62 -38.30 -20.85
N ARG A 339 -4.19 -37.57 -19.88
CA ARG A 339 -4.75 -36.22 -20.09
C ARG A 339 -3.96 -35.15 -19.36
N LEU A 340 -3.19 -35.50 -18.33
CA LEU A 340 -2.33 -34.55 -17.63
C LEU A 340 -1.36 -33.82 -18.57
N ALA A 341 -0.85 -34.47 -19.62
CA ALA A 341 0.03 -33.81 -20.59
C ALA A 341 -0.63 -32.58 -21.24
N LEU A 342 -1.92 -32.67 -21.59
CA LEU A 342 -2.65 -31.54 -22.17
C LEU A 342 -2.82 -30.41 -21.13
N TYR A 343 -3.32 -30.74 -19.94
CA TYR A 343 -3.70 -29.72 -18.96
C TYR A 343 -2.49 -29.11 -18.23
N ARG A 344 -1.49 -29.92 -17.87
CA ARG A 344 -0.29 -29.48 -17.16
C ARG A 344 0.77 -28.95 -18.12
N ASP A 345 1.12 -29.74 -19.14
CA ASP A 345 2.33 -29.45 -19.94
C ASP A 345 2.05 -28.50 -21.11
N ILE A 346 0.83 -28.54 -21.69
CA ILE A 346 0.45 -27.65 -22.81
C ILE A 346 -0.28 -26.40 -22.30
N LEU A 347 -1.30 -26.57 -21.45
CA LEU A 347 -2.10 -25.45 -20.94
C LEU A 347 -1.50 -24.77 -19.69
N GLY A 348 -0.50 -25.40 -19.05
CA GLY A 348 0.25 -24.79 -17.95
C GLY A 348 -0.45 -24.83 -16.59
N LEU A 349 -1.46 -25.69 -16.38
CA LEU A 349 -2.11 -25.83 -15.07
C LEU A 349 -1.25 -26.64 -14.10
N GLU A 350 -1.25 -26.25 -12.83
CA GLU A 350 -0.55 -27.01 -11.79
C GLU A 350 -1.40 -28.18 -11.30
N LEU A 351 -0.81 -29.36 -11.12
CA LEU A 351 -1.48 -30.49 -10.47
C LEU A 351 -1.38 -30.32 -8.95
N ALA A 352 -2.49 -30.02 -8.30
CA ALA A 352 -2.55 -29.86 -6.85
C ALA A 352 -2.48 -31.19 -6.09
N GLY A 353 -3.04 -32.25 -6.67
CA GLY A 353 -3.03 -33.60 -6.09
C GLY A 353 -3.94 -34.56 -6.85
N ILE A 354 -3.80 -35.85 -6.54
CA ILE A 354 -4.70 -36.91 -6.98
C ILE A 354 -5.25 -37.60 -5.73
N GLU A 355 -6.57 -37.69 -5.62
CA GLU A 355 -7.27 -38.32 -4.50
C GLU A 355 -8.11 -39.51 -4.98
N GLU A 356 -8.15 -40.60 -4.22
CA GLU A 356 -9.09 -41.70 -4.45
C GLU A 356 -10.35 -41.48 -3.60
N VAL A 357 -11.48 -41.24 -4.25
CA VAL A 357 -12.76 -41.00 -3.60
C VAL A 357 -13.57 -42.29 -3.63
N HIS A 358 -13.31 -43.18 -2.67
CA HIS A 358 -13.92 -44.52 -2.64
C HIS A 358 -15.46 -44.50 -2.57
N GLY A 359 -16.06 -43.49 -1.93
CA GLY A 359 -17.51 -43.31 -1.88
C GLY A 359 -18.15 -43.06 -3.25
N GLU A 360 -17.36 -42.62 -4.22
CA GLU A 360 -17.79 -42.36 -5.61
C GLU A 360 -17.16 -43.33 -6.61
N GLY A 361 -16.19 -44.14 -6.18
CA GLY A 361 -15.48 -45.12 -7.01
C GLY A 361 -14.65 -44.46 -8.11
N VAL A 362 -14.01 -43.33 -7.81
CA VAL A 362 -13.22 -42.53 -8.75
C VAL A 362 -11.88 -42.10 -8.18
N ARG A 363 -10.90 -41.87 -9.06
CA ARG A 363 -9.69 -41.10 -8.81
C ARG A 363 -9.91 -39.70 -9.38
N VAL A 364 -9.52 -38.67 -8.64
CA VAL A 364 -9.74 -37.27 -9.01
C VAL A 364 -8.42 -36.51 -8.99
N ALA A 365 -8.00 -35.98 -10.13
CA ALA A 365 -6.87 -35.06 -10.22
C ALA A 365 -7.34 -33.61 -10.25
N MET A 366 -6.87 -32.79 -9.31
CA MET A 366 -7.31 -31.41 -9.13
C MET A 366 -6.31 -30.44 -9.78
N LEU A 367 -6.79 -29.63 -10.71
CA LEU A 367 -6.00 -28.66 -11.47
C LEU A 367 -6.59 -27.25 -11.23
N PRO A 368 -6.02 -26.46 -10.29
CA PRO A 368 -6.50 -25.11 -10.00
C PRO A 368 -6.44 -24.19 -11.23
N ALA A 369 -7.51 -23.41 -11.44
CA ALA A 369 -7.67 -22.48 -12.55
C ALA A 369 -8.34 -21.18 -12.06
N GLY A 370 -7.57 -20.34 -11.37
CA GLY A 370 -8.08 -19.09 -10.78
C GLY A 370 -8.94 -19.35 -9.54
N ARG A 371 -10.21 -18.93 -9.58
CA ARG A 371 -11.18 -19.10 -8.47
C ARG A 371 -11.96 -20.41 -8.55
N THR A 372 -11.74 -21.20 -9.60
CA THR A 372 -12.34 -22.51 -9.82
C THR A 372 -11.22 -23.53 -10.11
N ARG A 373 -11.57 -24.79 -10.36
CA ARG A 373 -10.62 -25.83 -10.77
C ARG A 373 -11.22 -26.79 -11.79
N ILE A 374 -10.35 -27.41 -12.58
CA ILE A 374 -10.70 -28.55 -13.42
C ILE A 374 -10.36 -29.82 -12.63
N GLU A 375 -11.32 -30.73 -12.55
CA GLU A 375 -11.12 -32.04 -11.96
C GLU A 375 -11.14 -33.12 -13.04
N LEU A 376 -10.02 -33.81 -13.25
CA LEU A 376 -10.00 -34.99 -14.12
C LEU A 376 -10.45 -36.19 -13.30
N VAL A 377 -11.58 -36.78 -13.69
CA VAL A 377 -12.25 -37.84 -12.95
C VAL A 377 -12.12 -39.15 -13.70
N GLU A 378 -11.31 -40.06 -13.14
CA GLU A 378 -11.07 -41.40 -13.68
C GLU A 378 -11.86 -42.43 -12.86
N PRO A 379 -12.63 -43.34 -13.50
CA PRO A 379 -13.36 -44.36 -12.76
C PRO A 379 -12.42 -45.47 -12.25
N MET A 380 -12.59 -45.88 -11.00
CA MET A 380 -11.90 -47.04 -10.43
C MET A 380 -12.51 -48.37 -10.88
N GLY A 381 -13.69 -48.34 -11.50
CA GLY A 381 -14.38 -49.52 -12.05
C GLY A 381 -15.49 -49.15 -13.03
N ARG A 382 -15.84 -50.07 -13.94
CA ARG A 382 -16.83 -49.81 -15.01
C ARG A 382 -18.26 -49.58 -14.50
N SER A 383 -18.58 -50.08 -13.32
CA SER A 383 -19.89 -49.91 -12.69
C SER A 383 -20.12 -48.53 -12.05
N SER A 384 -19.08 -47.69 -11.91
CA SER A 384 -19.22 -46.35 -11.33
C SER A 384 -20.07 -45.42 -12.23
N SER A 385 -20.57 -44.32 -11.67
CA SER A 385 -21.32 -43.30 -12.43
C SER A 385 -20.53 -42.78 -13.62
N VAL A 386 -19.25 -42.46 -13.38
CA VAL A 386 -18.30 -41.97 -14.38
C VAL A 386 -17.95 -43.07 -15.39
N GLY A 387 -17.81 -44.33 -14.95
CA GLY A 387 -17.59 -45.48 -15.84
C GLY A 387 -18.73 -45.63 -16.87
N ARG A 388 -19.97 -45.59 -16.40
CA ARG A 388 -21.16 -45.64 -17.28
C ARG A 388 -21.29 -44.41 -18.18
N PHE A 389 -20.86 -43.23 -17.72
CA PHE A 389 -20.82 -42.02 -18.56
C PHE A 389 -19.84 -42.20 -19.72
N LEU A 390 -18.61 -42.65 -19.43
CA LEU A 390 -17.57 -42.86 -20.44
C LEU A 390 -17.97 -43.89 -21.50
N GLU A 391 -18.66 -44.96 -21.12
CA GLU A 391 -19.17 -45.97 -22.06
C GLU A 391 -20.21 -45.38 -23.03
N LYS A 392 -21.06 -44.46 -22.55
CA LYS A 392 -22.15 -43.89 -23.34
C LYS A 392 -21.75 -42.67 -24.16
N ARG A 393 -20.83 -41.83 -23.65
CA ARG A 393 -20.54 -40.50 -24.21
C ARG A 393 -19.07 -40.26 -24.52
N GLY A 394 -18.18 -41.17 -24.14
CA GLY A 394 -16.74 -40.95 -24.23
C GLY A 394 -16.23 -39.97 -23.16
N GLU A 395 -14.97 -39.56 -23.30
CA GLU A 395 -14.36 -38.56 -22.39
C GLU A 395 -14.93 -37.17 -22.65
N GLY A 396 -15.09 -36.37 -21.59
CA GLY A 396 -15.65 -35.03 -21.70
C GLY A 396 -16.20 -34.50 -20.38
N ILE A 397 -16.85 -33.34 -20.43
CA ILE A 397 -17.46 -32.72 -19.25
C ILE A 397 -18.52 -33.64 -18.66
N HIS A 398 -18.29 -34.07 -17.41
CA HIS A 398 -19.19 -34.93 -16.66
C HIS A 398 -20.19 -34.12 -15.85
N HIS A 399 -19.70 -33.13 -15.09
CA HIS A 399 -20.52 -32.34 -14.18
C HIS A 399 -19.96 -30.94 -13.94
N ILE A 400 -20.85 -30.05 -13.48
CA ILE A 400 -20.53 -28.70 -13.01
C ILE A 400 -20.87 -28.65 -11.53
N CYS A 401 -19.90 -28.29 -10.69
CA CYS A 401 -20.07 -28.23 -9.24
C CYS A 401 -20.21 -26.81 -8.74
N PHE A 402 -21.22 -26.58 -7.91
CA PHE A 402 -21.42 -25.33 -7.19
C PHE A 402 -21.24 -25.53 -5.68
N GLU A 403 -20.39 -24.71 -5.08
CA GLU A 403 -20.30 -24.59 -3.63
C GLU A 403 -21.52 -23.83 -3.11
N VAL A 404 -22.17 -24.38 -2.08
CA VAL A 404 -23.34 -23.80 -1.40
C VAL A 404 -23.06 -23.63 0.09
N GLY A 405 -23.58 -22.54 0.67
CA GLY A 405 -23.39 -22.25 2.10
C GLY A 405 -24.07 -23.24 3.06
N ASP A 406 -25.23 -23.78 2.67
CA ASP A 406 -25.93 -24.84 3.40
C ASP A 406 -26.63 -25.80 2.42
N LEU A 407 -26.16 -27.05 2.39
CA LEU A 407 -26.59 -28.09 1.47
C LEU A 407 -28.02 -28.54 1.75
N ALA A 408 -28.43 -28.59 3.02
CA ALA A 408 -29.78 -28.98 3.40
C ALA A 408 -30.80 -27.97 2.84
N THR A 409 -30.59 -26.68 3.08
CA THR A 409 -31.42 -25.60 2.54
C THR A 409 -31.41 -25.60 1.01
N ALA A 410 -30.26 -25.88 0.38
CA ALA A 410 -30.18 -25.95 -1.08
C ALA A 410 -31.02 -27.12 -1.64
N LEU A 411 -30.98 -28.29 -0.99
CA LEU A 411 -31.76 -29.46 -1.38
C LEU A 411 -33.26 -29.27 -1.18
N GLU A 412 -33.70 -28.60 -0.11
CA GLU A 412 -35.10 -28.23 0.08
C GLU A 412 -35.62 -27.35 -1.06
N ARG A 413 -34.80 -26.43 -1.59
CA ARG A 413 -35.18 -25.61 -2.75
C ARG A 413 -35.26 -26.43 -4.04
N VAL A 414 -34.30 -27.32 -4.26
CA VAL A 414 -34.25 -28.19 -5.45
C VAL A 414 -35.46 -29.14 -5.48
N THR A 415 -35.71 -29.82 -4.36
CA THR A 415 -36.84 -30.75 -4.22
C THR A 415 -38.19 -30.02 -4.19
N GLY A 416 -38.28 -28.87 -3.53
CA GLY A 416 -39.47 -28.01 -3.52
C GLY A 416 -39.83 -27.45 -4.89
N ALA A 417 -38.85 -27.28 -5.78
CA ALA A 417 -39.05 -26.94 -7.19
C ALA A 417 -39.39 -28.16 -8.09
N GLY A 418 -39.52 -29.36 -7.51
CA GLY A 418 -39.83 -30.59 -8.23
C GLY A 418 -38.67 -31.18 -9.03
N LEU A 419 -37.42 -30.74 -8.79
CA LEU A 419 -36.24 -31.26 -9.47
C LEU A 419 -35.74 -32.54 -8.80
N GLU A 420 -35.39 -33.54 -9.61
CA GLU A 420 -34.93 -34.84 -9.15
C GLU A 420 -33.47 -34.78 -8.67
N VAL A 421 -33.24 -35.15 -7.40
CA VAL A 421 -31.91 -35.34 -6.81
C VAL A 421 -31.43 -36.76 -7.12
N ALA A 422 -30.19 -36.90 -7.61
CA ALA A 422 -29.58 -38.16 -7.99
C ALA A 422 -28.70 -38.72 -6.87
N GLY A 423 -29.00 -39.95 -6.43
CA GLY A 423 -28.18 -40.70 -5.46
C GLY A 423 -28.58 -40.45 -3.99
N ALA A 424 -27.71 -40.87 -3.06
CA ALA A 424 -27.92 -40.65 -1.63
C ALA A 424 -27.53 -39.21 -1.23
N GLU A 425 -28.42 -38.53 -0.51
CA GLU A 425 -28.24 -37.13 -0.09
C GLU A 425 -27.07 -36.97 0.89
N GLY A 426 -26.16 -36.03 0.61
CA GLY A 426 -25.11 -35.62 1.54
C GLY A 426 -23.99 -36.64 1.74
N ARG A 427 -23.65 -37.41 0.70
CA ARG A 427 -22.49 -38.32 0.67
C ARG A 427 -21.17 -37.54 0.79
N THR A 428 -20.10 -38.23 1.22
CA THR A 428 -18.76 -37.64 1.29
C THR A 428 -18.12 -37.61 -0.10
N GLY A 429 -17.83 -36.41 -0.59
CA GLY A 429 -17.07 -36.14 -1.82
C GLY A 429 -15.59 -35.92 -1.54
N ALA A 430 -14.84 -35.48 -2.57
CA ALA A 430 -13.42 -35.14 -2.45
C ALA A 430 -13.18 -34.07 -1.37
N GLU A 431 -11.97 -34.08 -0.80
CA GLU A 431 -11.57 -33.21 0.31
C GLU A 431 -12.49 -33.28 1.55
N GLY A 432 -13.24 -34.38 1.73
CA GLY A 432 -14.13 -34.60 2.87
C GLY A 432 -15.42 -33.75 2.85
N SER A 433 -15.76 -33.15 1.72
CA SER A 433 -16.95 -32.30 1.58
C SER A 433 -18.26 -33.11 1.55
N ARG A 434 -19.39 -32.47 1.84
CA ARG A 434 -20.72 -33.07 1.66
C ARG A 434 -21.25 -32.68 0.28
N VAL A 435 -21.70 -33.66 -0.49
CA VAL A 435 -22.14 -33.44 -1.87
C VAL A 435 -23.51 -34.04 -2.17
N ALA A 436 -24.22 -33.44 -3.11
CA ALA A 436 -25.45 -33.96 -3.69
C ALA A 436 -25.53 -33.60 -5.18
N PHE A 437 -26.28 -34.38 -5.96
CA PHE A 437 -26.32 -34.22 -7.42
C PHE A 437 -27.74 -33.97 -7.89
N ILE A 438 -27.92 -33.08 -8.86
CA ILE A 438 -29.21 -32.83 -9.53
C ILE A 438 -29.19 -33.57 -10.87
N HIS A 439 -30.21 -34.38 -11.13
CA HIS A 439 -30.23 -35.27 -12.28
C HIS A 439 -30.24 -34.49 -13.62
N PRO A 440 -29.47 -34.90 -14.66
CA PRO A 440 -29.34 -34.17 -15.93
C PRO A 440 -30.66 -33.87 -16.67
N ARG A 441 -31.72 -34.64 -16.41
CA ARG A 441 -33.07 -34.40 -16.96
C ARG A 441 -33.63 -33.05 -16.52
N ALA A 442 -33.29 -32.61 -15.31
CA ALA A 442 -33.78 -31.38 -14.69
C ALA A 442 -32.91 -30.15 -15.04
N THR A 443 -31.75 -30.36 -15.66
CA THR A 443 -30.67 -29.36 -15.78
C THR A 443 -30.12 -29.27 -17.21
N GLY A 444 -30.96 -29.55 -18.22
CA GLY A 444 -30.61 -29.37 -19.63
C GLY A 444 -29.55 -30.35 -20.15
N GLY A 445 -29.41 -31.52 -19.53
CA GLY A 445 -28.48 -32.58 -19.94
C GLY A 445 -27.11 -32.54 -19.26
N VAL A 446 -26.87 -31.60 -18.34
CA VAL A 446 -25.61 -31.48 -17.57
C VAL A 446 -25.84 -31.94 -16.14
N LEU A 447 -25.00 -32.82 -15.61
CA LEU A 447 -25.05 -33.19 -14.20
C LEU A 447 -24.60 -32.00 -13.35
N ILE A 448 -25.42 -31.55 -12.40
CA ILE A 448 -25.04 -30.47 -11.47
C ILE A 448 -24.73 -31.10 -10.13
N GLU A 449 -23.58 -30.76 -9.56
CA GLU A 449 -23.18 -31.11 -8.20
C GLU A 449 -23.34 -29.89 -7.29
N LEU A 450 -23.87 -30.12 -6.09
CA LEU A 450 -23.89 -29.15 -4.99
C LEU A 450 -22.95 -29.64 -3.91
N ARG A 451 -22.01 -28.79 -3.52
CA ARG A 451 -20.98 -29.11 -2.54
C ARG A 451 -21.05 -28.16 -1.36
N GLN A 452 -20.95 -28.68 -0.14
CA GLN A 452 -20.70 -27.91 1.06
C GLN A 452 -19.39 -28.35 1.68
N SER A 453 -18.45 -27.41 1.80
CA SER A 453 -17.16 -27.63 2.44
C SER A 453 -17.30 -27.58 3.96
N ASP A 454 -16.83 -28.61 4.67
CA ASP A 454 -16.71 -28.57 6.13
C ASP A 454 -15.52 -27.69 6.54
N THR A 455 -15.73 -26.37 6.64
CA THR A 455 -14.65 -25.42 6.95
C THR A 455 -14.98 -24.45 8.08
N LYS A 456 -14.74 -24.92 9.31
CA LYS A 456 -14.24 -24.06 10.41
C LYS A 456 -12.71 -23.86 10.35
N ALA A 457 -11.98 -24.36 9.33
CA ALA A 457 -10.52 -24.53 9.43
C ALA A 457 -9.62 -23.92 8.33
N LYS A 458 -10.10 -23.19 7.31
CA LYS A 458 -9.20 -22.69 6.23
C LYS A 458 -9.40 -21.25 5.74
N ARG A 459 -9.93 -20.33 6.57
CA ARG A 459 -9.74 -18.88 6.33
C ARG A 459 -8.47 -18.42 7.02
N GLY A 460 -7.32 -18.67 6.42
CA GLY A 460 -6.05 -18.19 6.95
C GLY A 460 -4.82 -18.86 6.36
N ARG A 461 -4.49 -18.55 5.11
CA ARG A 461 -3.08 -18.53 4.66
C ARG A 461 -2.92 -17.74 3.36
N PRO A 462 -2.10 -16.68 3.33
CA PRO A 462 -1.69 -16.05 2.08
C PRO A 462 -0.63 -16.92 1.38
N ALA A 463 -0.61 -16.83 0.05
CA ALA A 463 0.43 -17.40 -0.79
C ALA A 463 1.81 -16.84 -0.40
N THR A 464 2.77 -17.72 -0.13
CA THR A 464 4.19 -17.34 -0.11
C THR A 464 5.08 -18.38 -0.80
N ALA A 465 5.81 -17.85 -1.78
CA ALA A 465 7.23 -18.02 -2.04
C ALA A 465 7.77 -19.43 -2.37
N GLY A 466 8.25 -19.54 -3.60
CA GLY A 466 9.06 -20.65 -4.08
C GLY A 466 10.33 -20.89 -3.26
N SER A 467 10.71 -22.16 -3.18
CA SER A 467 12.04 -22.59 -2.80
C SER A 467 12.67 -23.27 -4.01
N ARG A 468 13.69 -22.61 -4.57
CA ARG A 468 14.58 -23.16 -5.58
C ARG A 468 15.36 -24.34 -4.99
N ALA A 469 15.45 -25.40 -5.80
CA ALA A 469 16.55 -26.34 -5.94
C ALA A 469 17.68 -26.32 -4.90
N ARG A 470 17.90 -27.48 -4.26
CA ARG A 470 19.24 -28.02 -4.07
C ARG A 470 19.29 -29.47 -4.53
N SER A 471 19.90 -29.65 -5.69
CA SER A 471 20.54 -30.88 -6.11
C SER A 471 21.64 -31.26 -5.11
N ARG A 472 21.69 -32.51 -4.66
CA ARG A 472 22.95 -33.23 -4.51
C ARG A 472 22.70 -34.72 -4.64
N ASP A 473 23.32 -35.24 -5.68
CA ASP A 473 23.31 -36.62 -6.12
C ASP A 473 24.32 -37.44 -5.27
N ARG A 474 23.94 -38.71 -5.03
CA ARG A 474 24.76 -39.93 -4.85
C ARG A 474 26.01 -39.96 -3.94
N ARG A 475 25.96 -40.92 -3.00
CA ARG A 475 26.85 -42.08 -2.73
C ARG A 475 26.66 -42.39 -1.22
N GLY A 476 26.27 -43.58 -0.77
CA GLY A 476 26.85 -44.88 -1.03
C GLY A 476 27.44 -45.41 0.29
N SER A 477 27.05 -46.64 0.67
CA SER A 477 27.64 -47.56 1.67
C SER A 477 27.62 -47.22 3.17
N GLY A 478 27.12 -48.19 3.95
CA GLY A 478 27.90 -48.73 5.07
C GLY A 478 27.27 -48.66 6.46
N THR A 479 26.54 -49.72 6.82
CA THR A 479 26.60 -50.45 8.11
C THR A 479 27.27 -49.78 9.33
N GLY A 480 26.57 -49.73 10.46
CA GLY A 480 27.22 -49.51 11.76
C GLY A 480 26.27 -49.30 12.92
N THR A 481 26.06 -50.35 13.70
CA THR A 481 25.40 -50.44 15.00
C THR A 481 25.90 -49.43 16.06
N LEU A 482 24.94 -49.02 16.91
CA LEU A 482 25.00 -48.46 18.28
C LEU A 482 26.19 -48.96 19.14
N PRO A 483 26.64 -48.21 20.16
CA PRO A 483 25.84 -47.71 21.31
C PRO A 483 25.58 -46.20 21.35
#